data_AF-A0A7R9FW80-F1
#
_entry.id   AF-A0A7R9FW80-F1
#
_cell.length_a   1.000
_cell.length_b   1.000
_cell.length_c   1.000
_cell.angle_alpha   90.00
_cell.angle_beta   90.00
_cell.angle_gamma   90.00
#
_symmetry.space_group_name_H-M   'P 1'
#
loop_
_entity.id
_entity.type
_entity.pdbx_description
1 polymer ?
#
loop_
_entity_poly.entity_id
_entity_poly.type
_entity_poly.pdbx_seq_one_letter_code
_entity_poly.pdbx_strand_id
1 'polypeptide(L)'
;MVVAQLRDGGIKDLFFSQHIKDMFNTCFLQRSAGRRTIVLLTIAALASSVLTIEGEFSMLFLYTRLKFGWDIRDYSIYNSVGLILSITGTLLGLWVLTSLLKLPPAPLTMLAFSTNVVAAAIIAWSPSSWYLYLASGASFLSNIASPLCRTIIANSVQPHEIGKVFSLTSSLEAITPLAAGPLYTLLYNSTLNYFPGACYVLSAAMFLADVILMGVVFFIQRHYTSTSENSPLNVNY
;
A
#
# COMPACT_ATOMS: atom_id res chain seq x y z
N MET A 1 -8.30 46.37 -29.50
CA MET A 1 -7.00 45.81 -29.91
C MET A 1 -6.07 45.68 -28.70
N VAL A 2 -6.53 45.04 -27.61
CA VAL A 2 -5.74 44.79 -26.37
C VAL A 2 -6.14 43.42 -25.80
N VAL A 3 -6.31 42.43 -26.68
CA VAL A 3 -6.71 41.05 -26.32
C VAL A 3 -5.60 40.04 -26.65
N ALA A 4 -4.35 40.48 -26.91
CA ALA A 4 -3.38 39.63 -27.60
C ALA A 4 -1.95 39.52 -27.02
N GLN A 5 -1.66 39.93 -25.77
CA GLN A 5 -0.25 39.88 -25.29
C GLN A 5 0.05 39.34 -23.89
N LEU A 6 -0.89 38.77 -23.12
CA LEU A 6 -0.55 38.12 -21.84
C LEU A 6 -1.15 36.70 -21.73
N ARG A 7 -1.15 35.99 -22.86
CA ARG A 7 -1.45 34.56 -22.95
C ARG A 7 -0.13 33.78 -22.85
N ASP A 8 -0.12 32.77 -21.99
CA ASP A 8 0.65 31.52 -22.14
C ASP A 8 1.93 31.23 -21.32
N GLY A 9 2.31 32.01 -20.29
CA GLY A 9 3.54 31.72 -19.52
C GLY A 9 3.44 31.55 -17.99
N GLY A 10 2.86 32.52 -17.27
CA GLY A 10 3.19 32.70 -15.83
C GLY A 10 2.27 32.08 -14.79
N ILE A 11 1.01 31.75 -15.12
CA ILE A 11 0.01 31.36 -14.11
C ILE A 11 0.09 29.87 -13.77
N LYS A 12 0.56 29.02 -14.71
CA LYS A 12 0.70 27.58 -14.47
C LYS A 12 1.91 27.25 -13.59
N ASP A 13 3.01 27.99 -13.73
CA ASP A 13 4.23 27.76 -12.92
C ASP A 13 4.15 28.33 -11.50
N LEU A 14 3.47 29.46 -11.29
CA LEU A 14 3.32 30.07 -9.97
C LEU A 14 2.34 29.30 -9.07
N PHE A 15 1.27 28.73 -9.64
CA PHE A 15 0.31 27.93 -8.85
C PHE A 15 0.82 26.51 -8.59
N PHE A 16 1.45 25.83 -9.54
CA PHE A 16 1.91 24.45 -9.32
C PHE A 16 3.09 24.37 -8.35
N SER A 17 4.12 25.18 -8.56
CA SER A 17 5.36 25.06 -7.77
C SER A 17 5.15 25.49 -6.32
N GLN A 18 4.36 26.54 -6.10
CA GLN A 18 4.08 27.05 -4.76
C GLN A 18 3.06 26.19 -4.02
N HIS A 19 2.00 25.70 -4.67
CA HIS A 19 1.07 24.78 -4.01
C HIS A 19 1.65 23.40 -3.77
N ILE A 20 2.50 22.85 -4.66
CA ILE A 20 3.22 21.59 -4.40
C ILE A 20 4.22 21.78 -3.27
N LYS A 21 5.00 22.87 -3.27
CA LYS A 21 5.90 23.20 -2.15
C LYS A 21 5.15 23.43 -0.85
N ASP A 22 3.99 24.08 -0.87
CA ASP A 22 3.15 24.27 0.30
C ASP A 22 2.47 22.97 0.72
N MET A 23 2.15 22.04 -0.18
CA MET A 23 1.62 20.70 0.16
C MET A 23 2.69 19.85 0.84
N PHE A 24 3.91 19.88 0.30
CA PHE A 24 5.09 19.29 0.94
C PHE A 24 5.39 19.99 2.27
N ASN A 25 5.52 21.32 2.33
CA ASN A 25 5.77 22.04 3.58
C ASN A 25 4.66 21.82 4.62
N THR A 26 3.38 21.82 4.24
CA THR A 26 2.28 21.57 5.18
C THR A 26 2.34 20.13 5.71
N CYS A 27 2.69 19.14 4.89
CA CYS A 27 2.89 17.76 5.34
C CYS A 27 4.21 17.56 6.12
N PHE A 28 5.21 18.42 5.92
CA PHE A 28 6.54 18.30 6.51
C PHE A 28 6.84 19.30 7.66
N LEU A 29 6.05 20.35 7.94
CA LEU A 29 6.43 21.37 8.94
C LEU A 29 5.53 21.54 10.17
N GLN A 30 4.26 21.13 10.17
CA GLN A 30 3.34 21.64 11.21
C GLN A 30 2.53 20.57 11.96
N ARG A 31 3.18 19.49 12.37
CA ARG A 31 2.56 18.45 13.23
C ARG A 31 3.46 18.07 14.39
N SER A 32 2.84 17.77 15.54
CA SER A 32 3.53 17.15 16.67
C SER A 32 4.28 15.91 16.18
N ALA A 33 5.56 15.80 16.53
CA ALA A 33 6.53 14.93 15.87
C ALA A 33 6.06 13.48 15.63
N GLY A 34 5.21 12.94 16.51
CA GLY A 34 4.65 11.59 16.37
C GLY A 34 3.54 11.42 15.34
N ARG A 35 2.55 12.33 15.28
CA ARG A 35 1.44 12.22 14.32
C ARG A 35 1.92 12.40 12.89
N ARG A 36 2.94 13.24 12.68
CA ARG A 36 3.62 13.38 11.39
C ARG A 36 4.25 12.07 10.94
N THR A 37 4.99 11.43 11.85
CA THR A 37 5.69 10.18 11.58
C THR A 37 4.70 9.08 11.21
N ILE A 38 3.55 8.99 11.91
CA ILE A 38 2.48 8.03 11.57
C ILE A 38 2.00 8.24 10.11
N VAL A 39 1.65 9.47 9.73
CA VAL A 39 1.13 9.76 8.38
C VAL A 39 2.17 9.44 7.31
N LEU A 40 3.42 9.86 7.49
CA LEU A 40 4.49 9.60 6.51
C LEU A 40 4.78 8.11 6.36
N LEU A 41 4.84 7.35 7.46
CA LEU A 41 5.06 5.91 7.42
C LEU A 41 3.90 5.18 6.75
N THR A 42 2.65 5.57 7.01
CA THR A 42 1.47 4.96 6.37
C THR A 42 1.40 5.29 4.88
N ILE A 43 1.77 6.51 4.46
CA ILE A 43 1.86 6.86 3.02
C ILE A 43 2.97 6.05 2.34
N ALA A 44 4.13 5.92 2.97
CA ALA A 44 5.22 5.11 2.45
C ALA A 44 4.83 3.63 2.30
N ALA A 45 4.17 3.05 3.30
CA ALA A 45 3.66 1.68 3.25
C ALA A 45 2.60 1.50 2.16
N LEU A 46 1.69 2.48 2.00
CA LEU A 46 0.71 2.45 0.90
C LEU A 46 1.39 2.47 -0.47
N ALA A 47 2.31 3.41 -0.70
CA ALA A 47 3.03 3.51 -1.97
C ALA A 47 3.84 2.22 -2.25
N SER A 48 4.56 1.70 -1.25
CA SER A 48 5.29 0.42 -1.34
C SER A 48 4.38 -0.75 -1.68
N SER A 49 3.19 -0.83 -1.04
CA SER A 49 2.23 -1.89 -1.31
C SER A 49 1.67 -1.84 -2.73
N VAL A 50 1.35 -0.63 -3.24
CA VAL A 50 0.89 -0.45 -4.63
C VAL A 50 2.00 -0.82 -5.62
N LEU A 51 3.25 -0.44 -5.33
CA LEU A 51 4.41 -0.82 -6.14
C LEU A 51 4.50 -2.34 -6.27
N THR A 52 4.39 -3.02 -5.14
CA THR A 52 4.53 -4.47 -5.04
C THR A 52 3.41 -5.19 -5.79
N ILE A 53 2.15 -4.76 -5.59
CA ILE A 53 0.99 -5.37 -6.25
C ILE A 53 1.08 -5.21 -7.78
N GLU A 54 1.38 -4.02 -8.27
CA GLU A 54 1.53 -3.76 -9.71
C GLU A 54 2.71 -4.55 -10.31
N GLY A 55 3.82 -4.61 -9.57
CA GLY A 55 4.99 -5.41 -9.93
C GLY A 55 4.66 -6.90 -10.05
N GLU A 56 4.01 -7.47 -9.04
CA GLU A 56 3.54 -8.87 -9.06
C GLU A 56 2.59 -9.13 -10.23
N PHE A 57 1.60 -8.26 -10.45
CA PHE A 57 0.62 -8.42 -11.52
C PHE A 57 1.28 -8.40 -12.91
N SER A 58 2.26 -7.51 -13.11
CA SER A 58 3.02 -7.42 -14.37
C SER A 58 3.86 -8.69 -14.66
N MET A 59 4.34 -9.36 -13.60
CA MET A 59 5.22 -10.53 -13.73
C MET A 59 4.49 -11.87 -13.66
N LEU A 60 3.28 -11.92 -13.09
CA LEU A 60 2.51 -13.14 -12.86
C LEU A 60 2.25 -13.95 -14.14
N PHE A 61 1.88 -13.29 -15.23
CA PHE A 61 1.69 -13.96 -16.51
C PHE A 61 3.00 -14.53 -17.06
N LEU A 62 4.08 -13.76 -16.97
CA LEU A 62 5.38 -14.17 -17.51
C LEU A 62 5.98 -15.33 -16.69
N TYR A 63 5.83 -15.29 -15.37
CA TYR A 63 6.19 -16.34 -14.44
C TYR A 63 5.42 -17.64 -14.69
N THR A 64 4.08 -17.56 -14.77
CA THR A 64 3.24 -18.74 -15.00
C THR A 64 3.49 -19.37 -16.36
N ARG A 65 3.76 -18.56 -17.39
CA ARG A 65 4.14 -19.04 -18.72
C ARG A 65 5.47 -19.76 -18.73
N LEU A 66 6.52 -19.21 -18.10
CA LEU A 66 7.82 -19.87 -18.05
C LEU A 66 7.83 -21.15 -17.22
N LYS A 67 7.14 -21.15 -16.08
CA LYS A 67 7.22 -22.25 -15.11
C LYS A 67 6.26 -23.39 -15.39
N PHE A 68 5.06 -23.09 -15.89
CA PHE A 68 4.00 -24.08 -16.10
C PHE A 68 3.56 -24.21 -17.56
N GLY A 69 4.11 -23.40 -18.47
CA GLY A 69 3.70 -23.41 -19.87
C GLY A 69 2.25 -22.96 -20.08
N TRP A 70 1.69 -22.20 -19.13
CA TRP A 70 0.29 -21.77 -19.17
C TRP A 70 -0.02 -20.92 -20.39
N ASP A 71 -1.17 -21.23 -21.01
CA ASP A 71 -1.76 -20.39 -22.04
C ASP A 71 -2.59 -19.26 -21.39
N ILE A 72 -2.92 -18.24 -22.19
CA ILE A 72 -3.73 -17.08 -21.78
C ILE A 72 -5.06 -17.51 -21.15
N ARG A 73 -5.63 -18.63 -21.62
CA ARG A 73 -6.90 -19.16 -21.09
C ARG A 73 -6.78 -19.59 -19.63
N ASP A 74 -5.75 -20.37 -19.29
CA ASP A 74 -5.55 -20.89 -17.93
C ASP A 74 -5.21 -19.77 -16.95
N TYR A 75 -4.36 -18.84 -17.38
CA TYR A 75 -4.07 -17.63 -16.62
C TYR A 75 -5.33 -16.81 -16.33
N SER A 76 -6.21 -16.64 -17.32
CA SER A 76 -7.44 -15.87 -17.15
C SER A 76 -8.38 -16.52 -16.15
N ILE A 77 -8.54 -17.85 -16.22
CA ILE A 77 -9.36 -18.61 -15.25
C ILE A 77 -8.79 -18.47 -13.84
N TYR A 78 -7.48 -18.63 -13.68
CA TYR A 78 -6.80 -18.43 -12.40
C TYR A 78 -7.04 -17.02 -11.83
N ASN A 79 -6.83 -15.98 -12.65
CA ASN A 79 -7.02 -14.60 -12.24
C ASN A 79 -8.49 -14.34 -11.84
N SER A 80 -9.47 -14.83 -12.62
CA SER A 80 -10.89 -14.71 -12.27
C SER A 80 -11.22 -15.36 -10.92
N VAL A 81 -10.71 -16.56 -10.67
CA VAL A 81 -10.92 -17.26 -9.38
C VAL A 81 -10.24 -16.50 -8.24
N GLY A 82 -9.01 -16.02 -8.45
CA GLY A 82 -8.26 -15.22 -7.48
C GLY A 82 -8.99 -13.93 -7.10
N LEU A 83 -9.58 -13.23 -8.06
CA LEU A 83 -10.38 -12.02 -7.81
C LEU A 83 -11.63 -12.32 -6.99
N ILE A 84 -12.38 -13.39 -7.34
CA ILE A 84 -13.57 -13.79 -6.59
C ILE A 84 -13.20 -14.15 -5.15
N LEU A 85 -12.14 -14.94 -4.94
CA LEU A 85 -11.64 -15.29 -3.62
C LEU A 85 -11.20 -14.06 -2.83
N SER A 86 -10.52 -13.12 -3.49
CA SER A 86 -10.06 -11.89 -2.83
C SER A 86 -11.22 -11.01 -2.40
N ILE A 87 -12.23 -10.82 -3.25
CA ILE A 87 -13.42 -10.00 -2.94
C ILE A 87 -14.22 -10.65 -1.80
N THR A 88 -14.54 -11.93 -1.92
CA THR A 88 -15.29 -12.67 -0.90
C THR A 88 -14.53 -12.74 0.42
N GLY A 89 -13.23 -13.01 0.35
CA GLY A 89 -12.30 -13.02 1.49
C GLY A 89 -12.19 -11.68 2.20
N THR A 90 -12.16 -10.59 1.44
CA THR A 90 -12.09 -9.22 1.98
C THR A 90 -13.39 -8.84 2.67
N LEU A 91 -14.54 -9.15 2.06
CA LEU A 91 -15.85 -8.83 2.65
C LEU A 91 -16.08 -9.62 3.94
N LEU A 92 -15.86 -10.94 3.90
CA LEU A 92 -15.98 -11.80 5.07
C LEU A 92 -14.93 -11.45 6.13
N GLY A 93 -13.69 -11.24 5.71
CA GLY A 93 -12.58 -10.86 6.57
C GLY A 93 -12.86 -9.56 7.31
N LEU A 94 -13.25 -8.51 6.59
CA LEU A 94 -13.60 -7.23 7.20
C LEU A 94 -14.76 -7.38 8.17
N TRP A 95 -15.83 -8.09 7.78
CA TRP A 95 -16.99 -8.31 8.64
C TRP A 95 -16.61 -9.07 9.93
N VAL A 96 -15.85 -10.16 9.82
CA VAL A 96 -15.39 -10.94 10.99
C VAL A 96 -14.45 -10.11 11.85
N LEU A 97 -13.41 -9.49 11.28
CA LEU A 97 -12.38 -8.79 12.03
C LEU A 97 -12.90 -7.52 12.73
N THR A 98 -13.84 -6.81 12.11
CA THR A 98 -14.42 -5.59 12.71
C THR A 98 -15.55 -5.90 13.68
N SER A 99 -16.43 -6.86 13.35
CA SER A 99 -17.59 -7.20 14.18
C SER A 99 -17.21 -8.07 15.37
N LEU A 100 -16.34 -9.07 15.17
CA LEU A 100 -15.98 -10.05 16.21
C LEU A 100 -14.82 -9.57 17.08
N LEU A 101 -13.76 -9.02 16.47
CA LEU A 101 -12.50 -8.72 17.18
C LEU A 101 -12.35 -7.25 17.57
N LYS A 102 -13.20 -6.35 17.04
CA LYS A 102 -13.18 -4.89 17.32
C LYS A 102 -11.77 -4.29 17.28
N LEU A 103 -10.91 -4.81 16.41
CA LEU A 103 -9.51 -4.40 16.37
C LEU A 103 -9.37 -2.99 15.79
N PRO A 104 -8.43 -2.18 16.31
CA PRO A 104 -8.14 -0.89 15.72
C PRO A 104 -7.55 -1.07 14.30
N PRO A 105 -7.62 -0.03 13.45
CA PRO A 105 -7.17 -0.12 12.06
C PRO A 105 -5.71 -0.57 11.87
N ALA A 106 -4.79 -0.15 12.75
CA ALA A 106 -3.36 -0.45 12.63
C ALA A 106 -3.00 -1.94 12.67
N PRO A 107 -3.39 -2.75 13.69
CA PRO A 107 -3.12 -4.18 13.70
C PRO A 107 -3.84 -4.94 12.58
N LEU A 108 -5.01 -4.46 12.12
CA LEU A 108 -5.68 -5.05 10.95
C LEU A 108 -4.87 -4.87 9.68
N THR A 109 -4.29 -3.69 9.45
CA THR A 109 -3.38 -3.45 8.32
C THR A 109 -2.13 -4.32 8.42
N MET A 110 -1.54 -4.46 9.63
CA MET A 110 -0.38 -5.35 9.83
C MET A 110 -0.70 -6.79 9.48
N LEU A 111 -1.88 -7.28 9.88
CA LEU A 111 -2.32 -8.63 9.57
C LEU A 111 -2.50 -8.82 8.05
N ALA A 112 -3.10 -7.84 7.36
CA ALA A 112 -3.27 -7.88 5.92
C ALA A 112 -1.92 -7.93 5.17
N PHE A 113 -0.93 -7.11 5.57
CA PHE A 113 0.40 -7.20 4.99
C PHE A 113 1.10 -8.53 5.32
N SER A 114 0.90 -9.06 6.54
CA SER A 114 1.46 -10.36 6.92
C SER A 114 0.90 -11.50 6.05
N THR A 115 -0.39 -11.46 5.72
CA THR A 115 -0.99 -12.44 4.79
C THR A 115 -0.38 -12.35 3.38
N ASN A 116 -0.07 -11.14 2.91
CA ASN A 116 0.61 -10.94 1.63
C ASN A 116 2.06 -11.47 1.65
N VAL A 117 2.79 -11.30 2.75
CA VAL A 117 4.14 -11.89 2.90
C VAL A 117 4.08 -13.40 2.76
N VAL A 118 3.12 -14.04 3.44
CA VAL A 118 2.95 -15.50 3.40
C VAL A 118 2.60 -15.95 1.98
N ALA A 119 1.69 -15.25 1.30
CA ALA A 119 1.32 -15.59 -0.06
C ALA A 119 2.47 -15.39 -1.06
N ALA A 120 3.19 -14.27 -1.00
CA ALA A 120 4.36 -14.02 -1.83
C ALA A 120 5.43 -15.10 -1.61
N ALA A 121 5.65 -15.53 -0.36
CA ALA A 121 6.53 -16.65 -0.05
C ALA A 121 6.03 -17.97 -0.67
N ILE A 122 4.74 -18.30 -0.53
CA ILE A 122 4.16 -19.51 -1.15
C ILE A 122 4.37 -19.50 -2.67
N ILE A 123 4.20 -18.36 -3.33
CA ILE A 123 4.41 -18.24 -4.77
C ILE A 123 5.89 -18.35 -5.12
N ALA A 124 6.79 -17.69 -4.39
CA ALA A 124 8.23 -17.72 -4.62
C ALA A 124 8.79 -19.14 -4.64
N TRP A 125 8.38 -19.97 -3.68
CA TRP A 125 8.83 -21.37 -3.56
C TRP A 125 7.91 -22.39 -4.22
N SER A 126 6.86 -21.97 -4.94
CA SER A 126 5.85 -22.88 -5.50
C SER A 126 6.47 -23.93 -6.46
N PRO A 127 6.45 -25.24 -6.18
CA PRO A 127 6.90 -26.26 -7.14
C PRO A 127 5.82 -26.60 -8.18
N SER A 128 4.55 -26.28 -7.91
CA SER A 128 3.40 -26.64 -8.75
C SER A 128 2.40 -25.49 -8.85
N SER A 129 1.57 -25.49 -9.90
CA SER A 129 0.55 -24.48 -10.14
C SER A 129 -0.51 -24.37 -9.04
N TRP A 130 -0.82 -25.46 -8.32
CA TRP A 130 -1.83 -25.44 -7.25
C TRP A 130 -1.47 -24.49 -6.10
N TYR A 131 -0.18 -24.25 -5.86
CA TYR A 131 0.30 -23.33 -4.82
C TYR A 131 -0.12 -21.88 -5.08
N LEU A 132 -0.37 -21.49 -6.34
CA LEU A 132 -0.90 -20.17 -6.68
C LEU A 132 -2.33 -19.98 -6.13
N TYR A 133 -3.15 -21.03 -6.20
CA TYR A 133 -4.50 -21.01 -5.60
C TYR A 133 -4.41 -20.98 -4.08
N LEU A 134 -3.45 -21.69 -3.48
CA LEU A 134 -3.20 -21.62 -2.03
C LEU A 134 -2.78 -20.20 -1.61
N ALA A 135 -1.89 -19.55 -2.37
CA ALA A 135 -1.45 -18.18 -2.12
C ALA A 135 -2.59 -17.16 -2.27
N SER A 136 -3.46 -17.36 -3.26
CA SER A 136 -4.68 -16.56 -3.44
C SER A 136 -5.62 -16.69 -2.23
N GLY A 137 -5.78 -17.91 -1.70
CA GLY A 137 -6.54 -18.16 -0.48
C GLY A 137 -5.88 -17.55 0.77
N ALA A 138 -4.55 -17.62 0.88
CA ALA A 138 -3.81 -17.05 2.00
C ALA A 138 -3.89 -15.50 2.03
N SER A 139 -4.00 -14.86 0.85
CA SER A 139 -4.12 -13.40 0.70
C SER A 139 -5.54 -12.86 0.85
N PHE A 140 -6.46 -13.58 1.48
CA PHE A 140 -7.87 -13.16 1.53
C PHE A 140 -8.12 -11.79 2.17
N LEU A 141 -7.19 -11.28 2.99
CA LEU A 141 -7.26 -9.96 3.66
C LEU A 141 -6.53 -8.85 2.90
N SER A 142 -5.89 -9.14 1.77
CA SER A 142 -5.00 -8.22 1.06
C SER A 142 -5.65 -6.88 0.72
N ASN A 143 -6.89 -6.90 0.23
CA ASN A 143 -7.58 -5.68 -0.23
C ASN A 143 -8.06 -4.79 0.92
N ILE A 144 -8.04 -5.27 2.17
CA ILE A 144 -8.45 -4.47 3.33
C ILE A 144 -7.32 -3.50 3.75
N ALA A 145 -6.06 -3.79 3.41
CA ALA A 145 -4.92 -2.95 3.79
C ALA A 145 -5.06 -1.49 3.29
N SER A 146 -5.45 -1.33 2.03
CA SER A 146 -5.57 -0.02 1.36
C SER A 146 -6.60 0.94 2.00
N PRO A 147 -7.87 0.53 2.25
CA PRO A 147 -8.82 1.38 2.95
C PRO A 147 -8.43 1.63 4.42
N LEU A 148 -7.86 0.63 5.13
CA LEU A 148 -7.44 0.81 6.52
C LEU A 148 -6.30 1.83 6.66
N CYS A 149 -5.31 1.81 5.78
CA CYS A 149 -4.27 2.83 5.75
C CYS A 149 -4.86 4.23 5.55
N ARG A 150 -5.85 4.39 4.67
CA ARG A 150 -6.55 5.68 4.50
C ARG A 150 -7.31 6.08 5.77
N THR A 151 -7.93 5.14 6.49
CA THR A 151 -8.55 5.40 7.80
C THR A 151 -7.51 5.85 8.84
N ILE A 152 -6.33 5.22 8.88
CA ILE A 152 -5.24 5.60 9.79
C ILE A 152 -4.74 7.02 9.50
N ILE A 153 -4.57 7.34 8.21
CA ILE A 153 -4.20 8.69 7.77
C ILE A 153 -5.28 9.69 8.18
N ALA A 154 -6.55 9.43 7.85
CA ALA A 154 -7.67 10.33 8.18
C ALA A 154 -7.78 10.60 9.69
N ASN A 155 -7.63 9.57 10.52
CA ASN A 155 -7.68 9.70 11.98
C ASN A 155 -6.49 10.44 12.58
N SER A 156 -5.36 10.48 11.86
CA SER A 156 -4.12 11.14 12.31
C SER A 156 -4.03 12.61 11.84
N VAL A 157 -4.96 13.05 11.01
CA VAL A 157 -4.96 14.33 10.30
C VAL A 157 -6.17 15.17 10.73
N GLN A 158 -6.00 16.49 10.78
CA GLN A 158 -7.11 17.40 11.07
C GLN A 158 -8.08 17.45 9.87
N PRO A 159 -9.40 17.60 10.08
CA PRO A 159 -10.40 17.53 9.00
C PRO A 159 -10.12 18.45 7.80
N HIS A 160 -9.58 19.64 8.05
CA HIS A 160 -9.27 20.63 7.01
C HIS A 160 -8.02 20.30 6.16
N GLU A 161 -7.20 19.33 6.57
CA GLU A 161 -5.98 18.91 5.88
C GLU A 161 -6.11 17.53 5.21
N ILE A 162 -7.19 16.77 5.48
CA ILE A 162 -7.38 15.41 4.95
C ILE A 162 -7.28 15.39 3.43
N GLY A 163 -7.95 16.35 2.77
CA GLY A 163 -7.92 16.46 1.31
C GLY A 163 -6.50 16.66 0.76
N LYS A 164 -5.68 17.50 1.41
CA LYS A 164 -4.28 17.75 0.99
C LYS A 164 -3.44 16.48 1.12
N VAL A 165 -3.59 15.74 2.22
CA VAL A 165 -2.81 14.52 2.46
C VAL A 165 -3.23 13.41 1.49
N PHE A 166 -4.53 13.24 1.23
CA PHE A 166 -5.00 12.26 0.26
C PHE A 166 -4.58 12.61 -1.17
N SER A 167 -4.62 13.89 -1.57
CA SER A 167 -4.12 14.30 -2.89
C SER A 167 -2.62 13.99 -3.05
N LEU A 168 -1.79 14.18 -2.01
CA LEU A 168 -0.38 13.76 -2.06
C LEU A 168 -0.24 12.25 -2.16
N THR A 169 -1.01 11.51 -1.35
CA THR A 169 -0.98 10.05 -1.34
C THR A 169 -1.32 9.50 -2.72
N SER A 170 -2.41 9.97 -3.33
CA SER A 170 -2.81 9.56 -4.68
C SER A 170 -1.83 10.00 -5.77
N SER A 171 -1.16 11.16 -5.60
CA SER A 171 -0.10 11.58 -6.53
C SER A 171 1.11 10.64 -6.48
N LEU A 172 1.50 10.20 -5.28
CA LEU A 172 2.56 9.21 -5.11
C LEU A 172 2.15 7.84 -5.64
N GLU A 173 0.91 7.39 -5.37
CA GLU A 173 0.34 6.16 -5.92
C GLU A 173 0.36 6.18 -7.46
N ALA A 174 0.08 7.32 -8.10
CA ALA A 174 0.10 7.45 -9.56
C ALA A 174 1.51 7.32 -10.17
N ILE A 175 2.56 7.73 -9.44
CA ILE A 175 3.96 7.63 -9.89
C ILE A 175 4.52 6.23 -9.66
N THR A 176 3.99 5.52 -8.67
CA THR A 176 4.50 4.24 -8.20
C THR A 176 4.57 3.15 -9.31
N PRO A 177 3.54 2.94 -10.14
CA PRO A 177 3.59 1.96 -11.24
C PRO A 177 4.69 2.25 -12.27
N LEU A 178 5.02 3.52 -12.50
CA LEU A 178 6.10 3.91 -13.43
C LEU A 178 7.46 3.42 -12.94
N ALA A 179 7.65 3.32 -11.63
CA ALA A 179 8.86 2.76 -11.03
C ALA A 179 8.81 1.22 -10.94
N ALA A 180 7.62 0.64 -10.69
CA ALA A 180 7.44 -0.80 -10.53
C ALA A 180 7.88 -1.59 -11.76
N GLY A 181 7.46 -1.17 -12.97
CA GLY A 181 7.77 -1.86 -14.22
C GLY A 181 9.27 -2.07 -14.44
N PRO A 182 10.10 -1.01 -14.48
CA PRO A 182 11.54 -1.12 -14.61
C PRO A 182 12.22 -1.91 -13.48
N LEU A 183 11.83 -1.68 -12.22
CA LEU A 183 12.39 -2.40 -11.06
C LEU A 183 12.22 -3.91 -11.18
N TYR A 184 10.99 -4.35 -11.43
CA TYR A 184 10.68 -5.76 -11.57
C TYR A 184 11.31 -6.32 -12.84
N THR A 185 11.33 -5.59 -13.96
CA THR A 185 11.93 -6.05 -15.22
C THR A 185 13.44 -6.24 -15.11
N LEU A 186 14.15 -5.31 -14.45
CA LEU A 186 15.59 -5.40 -14.21
C LEU A 186 15.92 -6.61 -13.32
N LEU A 187 15.16 -6.79 -12.24
CA LEU A 187 15.32 -7.95 -11.37
C LEU A 187 15.07 -9.23 -12.16
N TYR A 188 13.95 -9.29 -12.87
CA TYR A 188 13.55 -10.44 -13.67
C TYR A 188 14.63 -10.82 -14.68
N ASN A 189 15.12 -9.88 -15.49
CA ASN A 189 16.17 -10.16 -16.48
C ASN A 189 17.48 -10.65 -15.85
N SER A 190 17.82 -10.15 -14.66
CA SER A 190 19.02 -10.58 -13.93
C SER A 190 18.87 -11.98 -13.33
N THR A 191 17.69 -12.32 -12.81
CA THR A 191 17.46 -13.56 -12.06
C THR A 191 16.80 -14.69 -12.85
N LEU A 192 16.30 -14.42 -14.06
CA LEU A 192 15.54 -15.38 -14.89
C LEU A 192 16.23 -16.72 -15.06
N ASN A 193 17.55 -16.71 -15.25
CA ASN A 193 18.34 -17.90 -15.55
C ASN A 193 18.62 -18.77 -14.31
N TYR A 194 18.53 -18.22 -13.09
CA TYR A 194 18.88 -18.91 -11.85
C TYR A 194 17.67 -19.19 -10.97
N PHE A 195 16.74 -18.24 -10.83
CA PHE A 195 15.57 -18.39 -9.97
C PHE A 195 14.37 -17.54 -10.46
N PRO A 196 13.41 -18.13 -11.18
CA PRO A 196 12.25 -17.40 -11.71
C PRO A 196 11.30 -16.89 -10.61
N GLY A 197 11.41 -17.40 -9.38
CA GLY A 197 10.64 -16.93 -8.22
C GLY A 197 11.21 -15.69 -7.53
N ALA A 198 12.33 -15.12 -8.01
CA ALA A 198 13.02 -14.02 -7.33
C ALA A 198 12.17 -12.76 -7.20
N CYS A 199 11.31 -12.47 -8.18
CA CYS A 199 10.38 -11.34 -8.11
C CYS A 199 9.45 -11.44 -6.90
N TYR A 200 8.93 -12.63 -6.60
CA TYR A 200 8.06 -12.85 -5.44
C TYR A 200 8.82 -12.82 -4.11
N VAL A 201 10.13 -13.13 -4.11
CA VAL A 201 10.98 -12.92 -2.93
C VAL A 201 11.16 -11.42 -2.66
N LEU A 202 11.36 -10.61 -3.71
CA LEU A 202 11.37 -9.15 -3.57
C LEU A 202 10.03 -8.65 -3.04
N SER A 203 8.91 -9.14 -3.57
CA SER A 203 7.58 -8.78 -3.10
C SER A 203 7.36 -9.15 -1.62
N ALA A 204 7.79 -10.35 -1.21
CA ALA A 204 7.76 -10.75 0.19
C ALA A 204 8.60 -9.82 1.08
N ALA A 205 9.78 -9.39 0.61
CA ALA A 205 10.63 -8.45 1.34
C ALA A 205 9.99 -7.06 1.46
N MET A 206 9.35 -6.56 0.40
CA MET A 206 8.63 -5.28 0.42
C MET A 206 7.42 -5.33 1.37
N PHE A 207 6.59 -6.37 1.30
CA PHE A 207 5.49 -6.54 2.25
C PHE A 207 5.98 -6.72 3.69
N LEU A 208 7.12 -7.37 3.91
CA LEU A 208 7.70 -7.49 5.24
C LEU A 208 8.16 -6.12 5.77
N ALA A 209 8.74 -5.28 4.91
CA ALA A 209 9.03 -3.89 5.26
C ALA A 209 7.75 -3.12 5.62
N ASP A 210 6.66 -3.31 4.88
CA ASP A 210 5.36 -2.68 5.18
C ASP A 210 4.79 -3.16 6.52
N VAL A 211 4.95 -4.44 6.88
CA VAL A 211 4.60 -4.97 8.21
C VAL A 211 5.40 -4.26 9.31
N ILE A 212 6.70 -4.06 9.10
CA ILE A 212 7.57 -3.37 10.07
C ILE A 212 7.15 -1.90 10.20
N LEU A 213 6.92 -1.20 9.08
CA LEU A 213 6.47 0.19 9.08
C LEU A 213 5.15 0.35 9.84
N MET A 214 4.18 -0.54 9.58
CA MET A 214 2.91 -0.55 10.30
C MET A 214 3.05 -0.94 11.78
N GLY A 215 4.00 -1.81 12.12
CA GLY A 215 4.36 -2.12 13.50
C GLY A 215 4.92 -0.91 14.26
N VAL A 216 5.78 -0.12 13.61
CA VAL A 216 6.28 1.16 14.17
C VAL A 216 5.12 2.14 14.35
N VAL A 217 4.22 2.27 13.36
CA VAL A 217 3.01 3.10 13.48
C VAL A 217 2.16 2.68 14.68
N PHE A 218 1.93 1.38 14.86
CA PHE A 218 1.15 0.85 15.98
C PHE A 218 1.80 1.18 17.33
N PHE A 219 3.12 1.00 17.44
CA PHE A 219 3.86 1.32 18.66
C PHE A 219 3.78 2.81 19.00
N ILE A 220 3.99 3.68 18.00
CA ILE A 220 3.88 5.12 18.16
C ILE A 220 2.46 5.50 18.60
N GLN A 221 1.42 5.00 17.94
CA GLN A 221 0.02 5.25 18.32
C GLN A 221 -0.26 4.87 19.77
N ARG A 222 0.21 3.70 20.21
CA ARG A 222 0.05 3.24 21.59
C ARG A 222 0.74 4.16 22.59
N HIS A 223 1.97 4.61 22.28
CA HIS A 223 2.71 5.55 23.13
C HIS A 223 2.00 6.90 23.31
N TYR A 224 1.38 7.43 22.25
CA TYR A 224 0.63 8.69 22.34
C TYR A 224 -0.66 8.55 23.13
N THR A 225 -1.40 7.44 22.95
CA THR A 225 -2.62 7.17 23.71
C THR A 225 -2.33 7.06 25.22
N SER A 226 -1.25 6.37 25.62
CA SER A 226 -0.85 6.27 27.03
C SER A 226 -0.35 7.58 27.64
N THR A 227 0.14 8.52 26.82
CA THR A 227 0.59 9.84 27.30
C THR A 227 -0.59 10.80 27.50
N SER A 228 -1.63 10.72 26.66
CA SER A 228 -2.87 11.50 26.86
C SER A 228 -3.66 11.04 28.08
N GLU A 229 -3.64 9.74 28.38
CA GLU A 229 -4.35 9.17 29.54
C GLU A 229 -3.67 9.51 30.88
N ASN A 230 -2.34 9.76 30.87
CA ASN A 230 -1.56 10.17 32.03
C ASN A 230 -1.48 11.70 32.22
N SER A 231 -2.23 12.51 31.46
CA SER A 231 -2.33 13.95 31.67
C SER A 231 -3.37 14.25 32.76
N PRO A 232 -3.00 14.77 33.95
CA PRO A 232 -3.90 14.92 35.10
C PRO A 232 -4.83 16.15 34.99
N LEU A 233 -5.46 16.40 33.83
CA LEU A 233 -6.40 17.52 33.65
C LEU A 233 -7.71 17.10 32.98
N ASN A 234 -8.32 16.01 33.47
CA ASN A 234 -9.78 15.92 33.47
C ASN A 234 -10.32 16.76 34.64
N VAL A 235 -10.27 18.09 34.49
CA VAL A 235 -11.18 18.97 35.23
C VAL A 235 -12.40 19.15 34.36
N ASN A 236 -13.50 18.61 34.87
CA ASN A 236 -14.87 18.78 34.40
C ASN A 236 -15.14 20.17 33.81
N TYR A 237 -15.82 20.22 32.66
CA TYR A 237 -17.00 21.06 32.43
C TYR A 237 -17.87 20.42 31.35
#